data_AF-A0A7X3WEA2-F1
#
_entry.id   AF-A0A7X3WEA2-F1
#
_cell.length_a   1.000
_cell.length_b   1.000
_cell.length_c   1.000
_cell.angle_alpha   90.00
_cell.angle_beta   90.00
_cell.angle_gamma   90.00
#
_symmetry.space_group_name_H-M   'P 1'
#
loop_
_entity.id
_entity.type
_entity.pdbx_description
1 polymer ?
#
loop_
_entity_poly.entity_id
_entity_poly.type
_entity_poly.pdbx_seq_one_letter_code
_entity_poly.pdbx_strand_id
1 'polypeptide(L)' 'MKRLCLLFALFIILTGCSAPQQVEFPDPNLEEAIRSRLGFKADKQIPAKHLKKITKLYAASDAISNLSGLEK' A
#
# COMPACT_ATOMS: atom_id res chain seq x y z
N MET A 1 40.11 -9.33 -3.84
CA MET A 1 38.98 -9.76 -2.99
C MET A 1 38.26 -8.61 -2.29
N LYS A 2 38.94 -7.73 -1.52
CA LYS A 2 38.28 -6.62 -0.77
C LYS A 2 37.46 -5.63 -1.63
N ARG A 3 37.97 -5.26 -2.83
CA ARG A 3 37.26 -4.39 -3.78
C ARG A 3 36.02 -5.05 -4.41
N LEU A 4 36.06 -6.37 -4.58
CA LEU A 4 34.95 -7.16 -5.11
C LEU A 4 33.83 -7.30 -4.05
N CYS A 5 34.20 -7.50 -2.79
CA CYS A 5 33.25 -7.47 -1.66
C CYS A 5 32.59 -6.10 -1.49
N LEU A 6 33.33 -5.00 -1.66
CA LEU A 6 32.78 -3.64 -1.60
C LEU A 6 31.77 -3.36 -2.72
N LEU A 7 32.05 -3.80 -3.95
CA LEU A 7 31.13 -3.66 -5.08
C LEU A 7 29.87 -4.53 -4.90
N PHE A 8 30.02 -5.74 -4.36
CA PHE A 8 28.89 -6.60 -4.02
C PHE A 8 28.01 -6.00 -2.91
N ALA A 9 28.62 -5.43 -1.88
CA ALA A 9 27.91 -4.75 -0.81
C ALA A 9 27.15 -3.50 -1.32
N LEU A 10 27.76 -2.73 -2.23
CA LEU A 10 27.12 -1.56 -2.86
C LEU A 10 25.90 -1.95 -3.71
N PHE A 11 25.98 -3.07 -4.44
CA PHE A 11 24.89 -3.57 -5.30
C PHE A 11 23.68 -4.08 -4.49
N ILE A 12 23.93 -4.67 -3.31
CA ILE A 12 22.88 -5.09 -2.37
C ILE A 12 22.15 -3.88 -1.77
N ILE A 13 22.88 -2.78 -1.50
CA ILE A 13 22.29 -1.55 -0.96
C ILE A 13 21.42 -0.83 -2.01
N LEU A 14 21.82 -0.83 -3.29
CA LEU A 14 21.06 -0.19 -4.37
C LEU A 14 19.74 -0.90 -4.71
N THR A 15 19.65 -2.21 -4.51
CA THR A 15 18.47 -3.01 -4.87
C THR A 15 17.41 -3.08 -3.75
N GLY A 16 17.73 -2.61 -2.55
CA GLY A 16 16.87 -2.74 -1.35
C GLY A 16 15.76 -1.69 -1.19
N CYS A 17 15.71 -0.65 -2.02
CA CYS A 17 14.74 0.44 -1.86
C CYS A 17 13.73 0.44 -3.02
N SER A 18 12.73 -0.45 -2.97
CA SER A 18 11.56 -0.34 -3.84
C SER A 18 10.54 0.61 -3.20
N ALA A 19 10.05 1.59 -3.97
CA ALA A 19 9.00 2.49 -3.52
C ALA A 19 7.74 1.69 -3.13
N PRO A 20 6.99 2.09 -2.10
CA PRO A 20 5.77 1.40 -1.73
C PRO A 20 4.80 1.42 -2.91
N GLN A 21 4.37 0.25 -3.39
CA GLN A 21 3.31 0.17 -4.38
C GLN A 21 2.04 0.82 -3.83
N GLN A 22 1.46 1.74 -4.59
CA GLN A 22 0.28 2.50 -4.23
C GLN A 22 -0.97 1.81 -4.79
N VAL A 23 -2.11 2.01 -4.13
CA VAL A 23 -3.40 1.46 -4.57
C VAL A 23 -4.36 2.61 -4.80
N GLU A 24 -4.99 2.61 -5.96
CA GLU A 24 -6.08 3.50 -6.31
C GLU A 24 -7.41 2.80 -6.07
N PHE A 25 -8.36 3.54 -5.50
CA PHE A 25 -9.73 3.11 -5.29
C PHE A 25 -10.64 4.04 -6.10
N PRO A 26 -11.17 3.59 -7.24
CA PRO A 26 -12.04 4.43 -8.08
C PRO A 26 -13.34 4.86 -7.38
N ASP A 27 -13.77 4.10 -6.38
CA ASP A 27 -14.93 4.43 -5.56
C ASP A 27 -14.48 5.23 -4.31
N PRO A 28 -14.90 6.50 -4.17
CA PRO A 28 -14.47 7.34 -3.07
C PRO A 28 -14.99 6.85 -1.71
N ASN A 29 -16.15 6.19 -1.67
CA ASN A 29 -16.71 5.65 -0.43
C ASN A 29 -15.90 4.42 0.03
N LEU A 30 -15.44 3.60 -0.92
CA LEU A 30 -14.51 2.52 -0.60
C LEU A 30 -13.16 3.06 -0.11
N GLU A 31 -12.62 4.06 -0.80
CA GLU A 31 -11.37 4.69 -0.39
C GLU A 31 -11.47 5.23 1.04
N GLU A 32 -12.55 5.93 1.37
CA GLU A 32 -12.82 6.47 2.70
C GLU A 32 -12.96 5.36 3.76
N ALA A 33 -13.67 4.27 3.46
CA ALA A 33 -13.79 3.13 4.36
C ALA A 33 -12.42 2.49 4.66
N ILE A 34 -11.56 2.34 3.65
CA ILE A 34 -10.19 1.82 3.81
C ILE A 34 -9.33 2.79 4.63
N ARG A 35 -9.43 4.09 4.35
CA ARG A 35 -8.70 5.13 5.10
C ARG A 35 -9.07 5.14 6.57
N SER A 36 -10.37 5.12 6.86
CA SER A 36 -10.90 5.03 8.22
C SER A 36 -10.37 3.77 8.93
N ARG A 37 -10.42 2.62 8.26
CA ARG A 37 -9.93 1.36 8.82
C ARG A 37 -8.43 1.36 9.12
N LEU A 38 -7.63 2.01 8.29
CA LEU A 38 -6.17 2.08 8.44
C LEU A 38 -5.70 3.26 9.31
N GLY A 39 -6.59 4.21 9.65
CA GLY A 39 -6.24 5.45 10.34
C GLY A 39 -5.43 6.42 9.46
N PHE A 40 -5.67 6.43 8.15
CA PHE A 40 -4.96 7.27 7.19
C PHE A 40 -5.69 8.60 6.97
N LYS A 41 -4.94 9.70 6.91
CA LYS A 41 -5.48 11.02 6.52
C LYS A 41 -5.79 11.04 5.02
N ALA A 42 -6.81 11.80 4.61
CA ALA A 42 -7.31 11.87 3.23
C ALA A 42 -6.25 12.25 2.18
N ASP A 43 -5.25 13.04 2.57
CA ASP A 43 -4.17 13.52 1.69
C ASP A 43 -3.04 12.50 1.47
N LYS A 44 -2.99 11.43 2.27
CA LYS A 44 -1.93 10.42 2.14
C LYS A 44 -2.34 9.29 1.23
N GLN A 45 -1.48 8.89 0.31
CA GLN A 45 -1.73 7.70 -0.49
C GLN A 45 -1.76 6.43 0.36
N ILE A 46 -2.49 5.41 -0.09
CA ILE A 46 -2.64 4.12 0.60
C ILE A 46 -1.65 3.11 -0.02
N PRO A 47 -0.58 2.71 0.69
CA PRO A 47 0.35 1.71 0.15
C PRO A 47 -0.25 0.31 0.26
N ALA A 48 -0.11 -0.49 -0.79
CA ALA A 48 -0.66 -1.86 -0.89
C ALA A 48 -0.30 -2.74 0.31
N LYS A 49 0.93 -2.61 0.83
CA LYS A 49 1.37 -3.36 2.02
C LYS A 49 0.49 -3.14 3.27
N HIS A 50 -0.23 -2.03 3.37
CA HIS A 50 -1.14 -1.76 4.49
C HIS A 50 -2.48 -2.48 4.34
N LEU A 51 -2.93 -2.79 3.12
CA LEU A 51 -4.16 -3.56 2.91
C LEU A 51 -4.09 -4.95 3.55
N LYS A 52 -2.89 -5.56 3.56
CA LYS A 52 -2.63 -6.83 4.25
C LYS A 52 -2.90 -6.80 5.77
N LYS A 53 -3.00 -5.61 6.38
CA LYS A 53 -3.36 -5.45 7.81
C LYS A 53 -4.88 -5.47 8.02
N ILE A 54 -5.67 -5.32 6.97
CA ILE A 54 -7.13 -5.32 7.03
C ILE A 54 -7.60 -6.77 7.09
N THR A 55 -7.87 -7.26 8.30
CA THR A 55 -8.45 -8.60 8.52
C THR A 55 -9.97 -8.59 8.56
N LYS A 56 -10.56 -7.40 8.74
CA LYS A 56 -11.99 -7.14 8.74
C LYS A 56 -12.22 -5.74 8.18
N LEU A 57 -13.16 -5.60 7.26
CA LEU A 57 -13.64 -4.32 6.74
C LEU A 57 -15.16 -4.30 6.88
N TYR A 58 -15.68 -3.32 7.60
CA TYR A 58 -17.11 -3.10 7.76
C TYR A 58 -17.44 -1.80 7.03
N ALA A 59 -18.17 -1.91 5.92
CA ALA A 59 -18.55 -0.80 5.05
C ALA A 59 -19.97 -1.00 4.48
N ALA A 60 -20.85 -1.58 5.30
CA ALA A 60 -22.23 -1.83 4.90
C ALA A 60 -22.99 -0.51 4.84
N SER A 61 -23.87 -0.37 3.84
CA SER A 61 -24.69 0.83 3.62
C SER A 61 -23.91 2.10 3.21
N ASP A 62 -22.63 1.99 2.85
CA ASP A 62 -21.79 3.14 2.42
C ASP A 62 -21.92 3.47 0.92
N ALA A 63 -22.98 3.00 0.25
CA ALA A 63 -23.22 3.23 -1.18
C ALA A 63 -22.00 2.92 -2.08
N ILE A 64 -21.22 1.89 -1.74
CA ILE A 64 -20.06 1.45 -2.51
C ILE A 64 -20.53 0.70 -3.76
N SER A 65 -20.06 1.15 -4.90
CA SER A 65 -20.43 0.67 -6.24
C SER A 65 -19.31 -0.07 -6.96
N ASN A 66 -18.04 0.18 -6.60
CA ASN A 66 -16.88 -0.46 -7.19
C ASN A 66 -15.88 -0.93 -6.12
N LEU A 67 -15.56 -2.23 -6.14
CA LEU A 67 -14.67 -2.90 -5.18
C LEU A 67 -13.22 -3.02 -5.64
N SER A 68 -12.89 -2.50 -6.82
CA SER A 68 -11.53 -2.54 -7.38
C SER A 68 -10.53 -1.87 -6.44
N GLY A 69 -9.35 -2.47 -6.32
CA GLY A 69 -8.29 -2.05 -5.41
C GLY A 69 -8.19 -2.93 -4.16
N LEU A 70 -9.27 -3.63 -3.76
CA LEU A 70 -9.24 -4.58 -2.64
C LEU A 70 -8.37 -5.81 -2.90
N GLU A 71 -8.15 -6.17 -4.16
CA GLU A 71 -7.39 -7.35 -4.56
C GLU A 71 -5.85 -7.19 -4.48
N LYS A 72 -5.37 -6.00 -4.12
CA LYS A 72 -3.93 -5.65 -4.14
C LYS A 72 -3.16 -6.12 -2.90
#